data_AF-A0A3P7UVI8-F1
#
_entry.id   AF-A0A3P7UVI8-F1
#
_cell.length_a   1.000
_cell.length_b   1.000
_cell.length_c   1.000
_cell.angle_alpha   90.00
_cell.angle_beta   90.00
_cell.angle_gamma   90.00
#
_symmetry.space_group_name_H-M   'P 1'
#
loop_
_entity.id
_entity.type
_entity.pdbx_description
1 polymer ?
#
loop_
_entity_poly.entity_id
_entity_poly.type
_entity_poly.pdbx_seq_one_letter_code
_entity_poly.pdbx_strand_id
1 'polypeptide(L)'
;MQKRALEGIPHIAFTLVCGAKLKSALWRIGANVKFVIRKKDGDRFVERNYPSNEFTFAAKTLADMVPWEEIDTTLGCSVSDPKTPIAFTIELHIDIVKSYGFRRRARFEYSFFEPSIETDMVLIIENKEIYVNATYLSMLSPFFRSLQTSSNVALYGEIPTEVIPDVSAEDFLELLSVVYPSQKPVTVENVEMLLRLGDRYSFECVLVKCENFLITNKADEIDVFTRLEWASKYAMADLQVGTTSYIPCCENKESFDVQFQFRFMPCNRFSCKTVQVLENIFNYTVVSEDKSRPKALSIVAIN
;
A
#
# COMPACT_ATOMS: atom_id res chain seq x y z
N MET A 1 -17.51 4.60 -57.38
CA MET A 1 -16.82 3.56 -56.60
C MET A 1 -15.71 4.20 -55.79
N GLN A 2 -15.81 4.25 -54.46
CA GLN A 2 -14.65 4.11 -53.56
C GLN A 2 -15.16 3.96 -52.11
N LYS A 3 -15.07 2.70 -51.65
CA LYS A 3 -15.07 2.18 -50.27
C LYS A 3 -15.85 2.96 -49.21
N ARG A 4 -17.11 2.56 -49.01
CA ARG A 4 -17.77 2.64 -47.69
C ARG A 4 -16.84 2.01 -46.67
N ALA A 5 -16.42 2.78 -45.66
CA ALA A 5 -15.82 2.21 -44.46
C ALA A 5 -16.85 1.23 -43.86
N LEU A 6 -16.46 -0.01 -43.62
CA LEU A 6 -17.27 -0.94 -42.83
C LEU A 6 -17.42 -0.31 -41.44
N GLU A 7 -18.62 0.18 -41.12
CA GLU A 7 -19.00 0.47 -39.75
C GLU A 7 -18.84 -0.84 -38.96
N GLY A 8 -17.96 -0.84 -37.96
CA GLY A 8 -17.68 -2.02 -37.15
C GLY A 8 -18.92 -2.45 -36.37
N ILE A 9 -19.08 -3.76 -36.20
CA ILE A 9 -20.17 -4.35 -35.42
C ILE A 9 -20.09 -3.81 -33.97
N PRO A 10 -21.18 -3.30 -33.37
CA PRO A 10 -21.18 -2.82 -31.99
C PRO A 10 -20.83 -3.98 -31.04
N HIS A 11 -19.96 -3.72 -30.08
CA HIS A 11 -19.45 -4.72 -29.13
C HIS A 11 -19.00 -4.06 -27.83
N ILE A 12 -18.88 -4.86 -26.78
CA ILE A 12 -18.17 -4.52 -25.54
C ILE A 12 -16.83 -5.24 -25.57
N ALA A 13 -15.73 -4.50 -25.50
CA ALA A 13 -14.39 -5.07 -25.41
C ALA A 13 -13.86 -4.95 -23.98
N PHE A 14 -13.10 -5.94 -23.53
CA PHE A 14 -12.30 -5.83 -22.32
C PHE A 14 -10.84 -6.14 -22.62
N THR A 15 -9.95 -5.56 -21.81
CA THR A 15 -8.52 -5.85 -21.85
C THR A 15 -8.02 -5.95 -20.43
N LEU A 16 -7.52 -7.12 -20.07
CA LEU A 16 -6.83 -7.41 -18.82
C LEU A 16 -5.33 -7.38 -19.08
N VAL A 17 -4.61 -6.49 -18.41
CA VAL A 17 -3.14 -6.43 -18.46
C VAL A 17 -2.59 -6.89 -17.12
N CYS A 18 -1.85 -8.00 -17.12
CA CYS A 18 -1.23 -8.55 -15.93
C CYS A 18 0.17 -7.94 -15.73
N GLY A 19 0.44 -7.37 -14.54
CA GLY A 19 1.76 -6.86 -14.22
C GLY A 19 2.20 -5.67 -15.07
N ALA A 20 1.31 -4.69 -15.31
CA ALA A 20 1.63 -3.53 -16.15
C ALA A 20 2.90 -2.78 -15.67
N LYS A 21 3.10 -2.72 -14.35
CA LYS A 21 4.26 -2.12 -13.68
C LYS A 21 5.46 -3.06 -13.50
N LEU A 22 5.31 -4.35 -13.77
CA LEU A 22 6.38 -5.33 -13.59
C LEU A 22 7.37 -5.30 -14.77
N LYS A 23 8.59 -4.85 -14.48
CA LYS A 23 9.68 -4.77 -15.49
C LYS A 23 10.51 -6.05 -15.62
N SER A 24 10.35 -6.99 -14.69
CA SER A 24 11.12 -8.25 -14.68
C SER A 24 10.54 -9.26 -15.67
N ALA A 25 11.38 -10.07 -16.30
CA ALA A 25 10.95 -11.21 -17.12
C ALA A 25 10.81 -12.52 -16.32
N LEU A 26 11.15 -12.51 -15.02
CA LEU A 26 11.12 -13.71 -14.17
C LEU A 26 9.72 -14.09 -13.71
N TRP A 27 8.79 -13.14 -13.68
CA TRP A 27 7.46 -13.40 -13.18
C TRP A 27 6.63 -14.17 -14.20
N ARG A 28 5.81 -15.08 -13.69
CA ARG A 28 4.79 -15.80 -14.47
C ARG A 28 3.58 -16.03 -13.58
N ILE A 29 2.38 -15.81 -14.10
CA ILE A 29 1.13 -16.02 -13.36
C ILE A 29 0.23 -16.92 -14.20
N GLY A 30 -0.14 -18.08 -13.65
CA GLY A 30 -1.22 -18.89 -14.19
C GLY A 30 -2.52 -18.50 -13.49
N ALA A 31 -3.55 -18.10 -14.24
CA ALA A 31 -4.84 -17.72 -13.69
C ALA A 31 -6.00 -18.17 -14.57
N ASN A 32 -7.14 -18.45 -13.93
CA ASN A 32 -8.42 -18.56 -14.62
C ASN A 32 -9.09 -17.19 -14.57
N VAL A 33 -9.63 -16.75 -15.71
CA VAL A 33 -10.33 -15.47 -15.81
C VAL A 33 -11.75 -15.73 -16.24
N LYS A 34 -12.71 -15.15 -15.54
CA LYS A 34 -14.13 -15.20 -15.87
C LYS A 34 -14.67 -13.79 -15.98
N PHE A 35 -15.23 -13.46 -17.13
CA PHE A 35 -15.81 -12.17 -17.45
C PHE A 35 -17.33 -12.32 -17.54
N VAL A 36 -18.06 -11.51 -16.77
CA VAL A 36 -19.52 -11.59 -16.66
C VAL A 36 -20.14 -10.23 -16.91
N ILE A 37 -21.16 -10.16 -17.77
CA ILE A 37 -22.00 -8.99 -17.98
C ILE A 37 -23.39 -9.31 -17.45
N ARG A 38 -23.88 -8.55 -16.48
CA ARG A 38 -25.23 -8.69 -15.91
C ARG A 38 -26.04 -7.42 -16.14
N LYS A 39 -27.34 -7.55 -16.40
CA LYS A 39 -28.29 -6.42 -16.39
C LYS A 39 -28.68 -6.11 -14.95
N LYS A 40 -28.73 -4.84 -14.55
CA LYS A 40 -28.98 -4.44 -13.15
C LYS A 40 -30.31 -4.98 -12.58
N ASP A 41 -31.32 -5.12 -13.44
CA ASP A 41 -32.68 -5.53 -13.08
C ASP A 41 -33.05 -6.95 -13.58
N GLY A 42 -32.06 -7.83 -13.79
CA GLY A 42 -32.33 -9.18 -14.28
C GLY A 42 -31.32 -10.23 -13.83
N ASP A 43 -31.79 -11.49 -13.78
CA ASP A 43 -30.97 -12.64 -13.38
C ASP A 43 -30.12 -13.21 -14.52
N ARG A 44 -30.34 -12.76 -15.75
CA ARG A 44 -29.58 -13.22 -16.93
C ARG A 44 -28.22 -12.53 -16.99
N PHE A 45 -27.22 -13.28 -17.42
CA PHE A 45 -25.87 -12.79 -17.61
C PHE A 45 -25.23 -13.39 -18.87
N VAL A 46 -24.31 -12.65 -19.48
CA VAL A 46 -23.38 -13.17 -20.48
C VAL A 46 -22.09 -13.51 -19.75
N GLU A 47 -21.56 -14.72 -19.97
CA GLU A 47 -20.35 -15.20 -19.30
C GLU A 47 -19.32 -15.67 -20.34
N ARG A 48 -18.06 -15.26 -20.15
CA ARG A 48 -16.92 -15.76 -20.89
C ARG A 48 -15.86 -16.28 -19.92
N ASN A 49 -15.43 -17.52 -20.14
CA ASN A 49 -14.44 -18.19 -19.32
C ASN A 49 -13.15 -18.39 -20.11
N TYR A 50 -12.04 -18.00 -19.50
CA TYR A 50 -10.70 -18.13 -20.03
C TYR A 50 -9.86 -18.92 -18.99
N PRO A 51 -9.96 -20.25 -18.99
CA PRO A 51 -9.23 -21.09 -18.06
C PRO A 51 -7.74 -21.20 -18.46
N SER A 52 -6.89 -21.47 -17.48
CA SER A 52 -5.48 -21.82 -17.70
C SER A 52 -4.66 -20.77 -18.47
N ASN A 53 -4.98 -19.48 -18.32
CA ASN A 53 -4.17 -18.42 -18.92
C ASN A 53 -2.80 -18.34 -18.23
N GLU A 54 -1.74 -18.20 -19.01
CA GLU A 54 -0.40 -17.92 -18.51
C GLU A 54 0.03 -16.51 -18.90
N PHE A 55 0.13 -15.64 -17.90
CA PHE A 55 0.63 -14.29 -18.04
C PHE A 55 2.14 -14.24 -17.78
N THR A 56 2.86 -13.60 -18.69
CA THR A 56 4.31 -13.39 -18.60
C THR A 56 4.66 -11.99 -19.06
N PHE A 57 5.93 -11.58 -18.89
CA PHE A 57 6.40 -10.28 -19.40
C PHE A 57 6.14 -10.07 -20.91
N ALA A 58 6.26 -11.13 -21.72
CA ALA A 58 6.03 -11.07 -23.16
C ALA A 58 4.55 -11.22 -23.54
N ALA A 59 3.77 -11.94 -22.74
CA ALA A 59 2.35 -12.21 -22.95
C ALA A 59 1.55 -11.81 -21.71
N LYS A 60 1.37 -10.51 -21.52
CA LYS A 60 0.71 -9.94 -20.33
C LYS A 60 -0.74 -9.54 -20.55
N THR A 61 -1.24 -9.63 -21.77
CA THR A 61 -2.55 -9.08 -22.13
C THR A 61 -3.51 -10.19 -22.52
N LEU A 62 -4.68 -10.20 -21.89
CA LEU A 62 -5.86 -10.96 -22.33
C LEU A 62 -6.90 -9.94 -22.80
N ALA A 63 -7.35 -10.05 -24.04
CA ALA A 63 -8.38 -9.18 -24.58
C ALA A 63 -9.42 -10.02 -25.34
N ASP A 64 -10.68 -9.62 -25.21
CA ASP A 64 -11.78 -10.21 -25.98
C ASP A 64 -12.86 -9.15 -26.24
N MET A 65 -13.74 -9.45 -27.19
CA MET A 65 -14.81 -8.57 -27.66
C MET A 65 -16.11 -9.36 -27.70
N VAL A 66 -17.11 -8.90 -26.94
CA VAL A 66 -18.45 -9.48 -26.90
C VAL A 66 -19.36 -8.67 -27.82
N PRO A 67 -19.87 -9.24 -28.93
CA PRO A 67 -20.79 -8.55 -29.83
C PRO A 67 -22.05 -8.09 -29.10
N TRP A 68 -22.56 -6.91 -29.45
CA TRP A 68 -23.77 -6.37 -28.85
C TRP A 68 -25.00 -7.24 -29.10
N GLU A 69 -25.06 -7.92 -30.25
CA GLU A 69 -26.14 -8.84 -30.59
C GLU A 69 -26.27 -10.00 -29.59
N GLU A 70 -25.15 -10.54 -29.11
CA GLU A 70 -25.12 -11.57 -28.07
C GLU A 70 -25.66 -11.02 -26.75
N ILE A 71 -25.21 -9.82 -26.37
CA ILE A 71 -25.64 -9.15 -25.14
C ILE A 71 -27.13 -8.87 -25.17
N ASP A 72 -27.64 -8.32 -26.27
CA ASP A 72 -29.06 -7.98 -26.44
C ASP A 72 -29.95 -9.23 -26.41
N THR A 73 -29.54 -10.29 -27.13
CA THR A 73 -30.26 -11.57 -27.18
C THR A 73 -30.32 -12.23 -25.81
N THR A 74 -29.21 -12.28 -25.08
CA THR A 74 -29.13 -12.97 -23.79
C THR A 74 -29.77 -12.17 -22.67
N LEU A 75 -29.53 -10.86 -22.59
CA LEU A 75 -30.01 -10.01 -21.50
C LEU A 75 -31.43 -9.46 -21.74
N GLY A 76 -32.00 -9.66 -22.93
CA GLY A 76 -33.32 -9.16 -23.28
C GLY A 76 -33.37 -7.64 -23.20
N CYS A 77 -32.47 -6.98 -23.92
CA CYS A 77 -32.36 -5.52 -23.91
C CYS A 77 -33.33 -4.83 -24.88
N SER A 78 -34.14 -5.60 -25.62
CA SER A 78 -35.19 -5.12 -26.51
C SER A 78 -36.42 -4.55 -25.77
N VAL A 79 -36.32 -3.24 -25.51
CA VAL A 79 -37.37 -2.20 -25.35
C VAL A 79 -38.40 -2.32 -24.20
N SER A 80 -38.15 -1.55 -23.14
CA SER A 80 -39.20 -0.75 -22.48
C SER A 80 -38.69 0.70 -22.33
N ASP A 81 -39.21 1.56 -23.20
CA ASP A 81 -39.05 3.03 -23.22
C ASP A 81 -37.67 3.60 -23.63
N PRO A 82 -37.54 4.36 -24.74
CA PRO A 82 -36.28 4.94 -25.22
C PRO A 82 -35.64 6.01 -24.31
N LYS A 83 -36.18 6.24 -23.10
CA LYS A 83 -35.72 7.21 -22.11
C LYS A 83 -35.07 6.60 -20.86
N THR A 84 -35.16 5.29 -20.65
CA THR A 84 -34.52 4.62 -19.51
C THR A 84 -33.13 4.13 -19.91
N PRO A 85 -32.06 4.53 -19.21
CA PRO A 85 -30.72 4.02 -19.48
C PRO A 85 -30.65 2.53 -19.08
N ILE A 86 -30.23 1.67 -20.00
CA ILE A 86 -29.95 0.27 -19.69
C ILE A 86 -28.64 0.22 -18.92
N ALA A 87 -28.71 -0.14 -17.64
CA ALA A 87 -27.54 -0.28 -16.78
C ALA A 87 -27.05 -1.74 -16.74
N PHE A 88 -25.75 -1.92 -16.99
CA PHE A 88 -25.07 -3.20 -16.87
C PHE A 88 -24.05 -3.16 -15.73
N THR A 89 -23.85 -4.30 -15.10
CA THR A 89 -22.74 -4.57 -14.18
C THR A 89 -21.78 -5.50 -14.89
N ILE A 90 -20.50 -5.13 -14.93
CA ILE A 90 -19.44 -5.96 -15.49
C ILE A 90 -18.60 -6.48 -14.31
N GLU A 91 -18.49 -7.79 -14.20
CA GLU A 91 -17.73 -8.47 -13.16
C GLU A 91 -16.57 -9.23 -13.80
N LEU A 92 -15.38 -9.11 -13.20
CA LEU A 92 -14.19 -9.86 -13.60
C LEU A 92 -13.71 -10.68 -12.41
N HIS A 93 -13.82 -12.00 -12.52
CA HIS A 93 -13.39 -12.96 -11.51
C HIS A 93 -12.05 -13.56 -11.94
N ILE A 94 -11.02 -13.43 -11.10
CA ILE A 94 -9.66 -13.89 -11.41
C ILE A 94 -9.19 -14.85 -10.32
N ASP A 95 -8.98 -16.11 -10.69
CA ASP A 95 -8.45 -17.13 -9.80
C ASP A 95 -6.99 -17.41 -10.14
N ILE A 96 -6.07 -16.94 -9.29
CA ILE A 96 -4.64 -17.19 -9.47
C ILE A 96 -4.32 -18.62 -9.04
N VAL A 97 -3.99 -19.48 -10.00
CA VAL A 97 -3.64 -20.90 -9.78
C VAL A 97 -2.19 -21.05 -9.37
N LYS A 98 -1.27 -20.32 -10.02
CA LYS A 98 0.17 -20.41 -9.78
C LYS A 98 0.86 -19.07 -10.02
N SER A 99 1.88 -18.77 -9.23
CA SER A 99 2.69 -17.56 -9.37
C SER A 99 4.17 -17.88 -9.20
N TYR A 100 5.01 -17.48 -10.15
CA TYR A 100 6.46 -17.65 -10.15
C TYR A 100 7.15 -16.30 -10.23
N GLY A 101 8.42 -16.24 -9.80
CA GLY A 101 9.23 -15.02 -9.86
C GLY A 101 8.89 -13.98 -8.78
N PHE A 102 7.97 -14.30 -7.86
CA PHE A 102 7.65 -13.48 -6.70
C PHE A 102 8.18 -14.13 -5.43
N ARG A 103 9.06 -13.44 -4.69
CA ARG A 103 9.40 -13.86 -3.33
C ARG A 103 8.23 -13.49 -2.41
N ARG A 104 7.60 -14.50 -1.80
CA ARG A 104 6.64 -14.27 -0.72
C ARG A 104 7.39 -13.62 0.44
N ARG A 105 7.03 -12.39 0.77
CA ARG A 105 7.44 -11.81 2.05
C ARG A 105 6.55 -12.44 3.10
N ALA A 106 7.13 -13.05 4.12
CA ALA A 106 6.37 -13.44 5.29
C ALA A 106 5.70 -12.19 5.85
N ARG A 107 4.37 -12.21 5.96
CA ARG A 107 3.60 -11.24 6.71
C ARG A 107 3.26 -11.90 8.03
N PHE A 108 3.79 -11.36 9.11
CA PHE A 108 3.45 -11.79 10.46
C PHE A 108 2.36 -10.86 10.98
N GLU A 109 1.23 -11.43 11.38
CA GLU A 109 0.16 -10.68 12.02
C GLU A 109 0.32 -10.86 13.53
N TYR A 110 0.38 -9.73 14.25
CA TYR A 110 0.55 -9.71 15.69
C TYR A 110 -0.71 -9.13 16.32
N SER A 111 -1.32 -9.89 17.24
CA SER A 111 -2.35 -9.36 18.14
C SER A 111 -1.68 -8.88 19.42
N PHE A 112 -1.93 -7.64 19.80
CA PHE A 112 -1.43 -7.06 21.06
C PHE A 112 -2.54 -6.95 22.13
N PHE A 113 -3.72 -7.50 21.86
CA PHE A 113 -4.88 -7.43 22.76
C PHE A 113 -5.02 -8.64 23.68
N GLU A 114 -4.28 -9.71 23.39
CA GLU A 114 -4.27 -10.93 24.17
C GLU A 114 -2.82 -11.38 24.39
N PRO A 115 -2.51 -12.01 25.52
CA PRO A 115 -1.17 -12.53 25.77
C PRO A 115 -0.83 -13.68 24.82
N SER A 116 0.38 -13.66 24.30
CA SER A 116 0.99 -14.73 23.51
C SER A 116 2.12 -15.43 24.29
N ILE A 117 2.63 -16.54 23.77
CA ILE A 117 3.82 -17.21 24.35
C ILE A 117 5.07 -16.33 24.37
N GLU A 118 5.10 -15.29 23.53
CA GLU A 118 6.20 -14.33 23.43
C GLU A 118 5.96 -13.10 24.33
N THR A 119 4.84 -13.02 25.03
CA THR A 119 4.52 -11.86 25.88
C THR A 119 5.32 -11.94 27.18
N ASP A 120 6.10 -10.89 27.46
CA ASP A 120 6.91 -10.76 28.67
C ASP A 120 6.73 -9.38 29.35
N MET A 121 5.81 -8.54 28.87
CA MET A 121 5.39 -7.28 29.50
C MET A 121 3.99 -6.86 29.05
N VAL A 122 3.24 -6.23 29.96
CA VAL A 122 1.97 -5.55 29.68
C VAL A 122 2.17 -4.04 29.77
N LEU A 123 1.77 -3.31 28.72
CA LEU A 123 1.76 -1.85 28.71
C LEU A 123 0.33 -1.36 28.93
N ILE A 124 0.14 -0.42 29.86
CA ILE A 124 -1.14 0.27 30.06
C ILE A 124 -1.07 1.61 29.32
N ILE A 125 -1.87 1.75 28.28
CA ILE A 125 -2.00 2.96 27.46
C ILE A 125 -3.48 3.31 27.35
N GLU A 126 -3.87 4.53 27.75
CA GLU A 126 -5.28 4.97 27.80
C GLU A 126 -6.22 3.97 28.51
N ASN A 127 -5.76 3.40 29.63
CA ASN A 127 -6.46 2.35 30.39
C ASN A 127 -6.73 1.05 29.60
N LYS A 128 -6.03 0.83 28.48
CA LYS A 128 -6.05 -0.41 27.72
C LYS A 128 -4.75 -1.18 27.95
N GLU A 129 -4.89 -2.49 28.11
CA GLU A 129 -3.75 -3.40 28.21
C GLU A 129 -3.26 -3.77 26.81
N ILE A 130 -1.96 -3.60 26.59
CA ILE A 130 -1.27 -3.94 25.35
C ILE A 130 -0.16 -4.94 25.70
N TYR A 131 -0.28 -6.15 25.19
CA TYR A 131 0.61 -7.27 25.48
C TYR A 131 1.78 -7.28 24.50
N VAL A 132 3.02 -7.14 24.99
CA VAL A 132 4.22 -6.97 24.15
C VAL A 132 5.36 -7.93 24.55
N ASN A 133 6.33 -8.05 23.63
CA ASN A 133 7.64 -8.65 23.91
C ASN A 133 8.64 -7.51 24.18
N ALA A 134 8.73 -7.08 25.44
CA ALA A 134 9.69 -6.10 25.93
C ALA A 134 11.14 -6.48 25.61
N THR A 135 11.51 -7.76 25.67
CA THR A 135 12.87 -8.18 25.28
C THR A 135 13.20 -7.78 23.83
N TYR A 136 12.25 -7.96 22.92
CA TYR A 136 12.36 -7.55 21.51
C TYR A 136 12.41 -6.04 21.37
N LEU A 137 11.52 -5.32 22.06
CA LEU A 137 11.51 -3.86 22.05
C LEU A 137 12.82 -3.27 22.61
N SER A 138 13.39 -3.84 23.67
CA SER A 138 14.67 -3.45 24.29
C SER A 138 15.89 -3.66 23.39
N MET A 139 15.82 -4.61 22.45
CA MET A 139 16.85 -4.75 21.43
C MET A 139 16.83 -3.58 20.45
N LEU A 140 15.66 -3.01 20.18
CA LEU A 140 15.45 -1.99 19.16
C LEU A 140 15.38 -0.56 19.71
N SER A 141 15.09 -0.40 21.00
CA SER A 141 14.89 0.89 21.65
C SER A 141 15.66 0.96 22.98
N PRO A 142 16.55 1.96 23.14
CA PRO A 142 17.14 2.30 24.44
C PRO A 142 16.11 2.63 25.52
N PHE A 143 14.98 3.26 25.16
CA PHE A 143 13.90 3.56 26.10
C PHE A 143 13.32 2.27 26.69
N PHE A 144 12.94 1.30 25.84
CA PHE A 144 12.40 0.02 26.32
C PHE A 144 13.45 -0.79 27.08
N ARG A 145 14.73 -0.69 26.70
CA ARG A 145 15.82 -1.31 27.46
C ARG A 145 15.92 -0.77 28.88
N SER A 146 15.83 0.56 29.04
CA SER A 146 15.80 1.19 30.35
C SER A 146 14.55 0.78 31.13
N LEU A 147 13.38 0.78 30.49
CA LEU A 147 12.10 0.38 31.08
C LEU A 147 12.14 -1.07 31.61
N GLN A 148 12.62 -2.01 30.79
CA GLN A 148 12.77 -3.41 31.17
C GLN A 148 13.80 -3.59 32.30
N THR A 149 14.85 -2.77 32.32
CA THR A 149 15.86 -2.83 33.40
C THR A 149 15.28 -2.34 34.72
N SER A 150 14.48 -1.27 34.72
CA SER A 150 13.80 -0.76 35.91
C SER A 150 12.67 -1.66 36.41
N SER A 151 12.01 -2.40 35.51
CA SER A 151 10.87 -3.27 35.85
C SER A 151 11.27 -4.64 36.45
N ASN A 152 12.58 -4.97 36.50
CA ASN A 152 13.10 -6.23 37.09
C ASN A 152 12.87 -6.37 38.63
N VAL A 153 12.01 -5.53 39.22
CA VAL A 153 11.55 -5.65 40.62
C VAL A 153 10.29 -6.53 40.72
N ALA A 154 9.77 -7.05 39.60
CA ALA A 154 8.62 -7.95 39.59
C ALA A 154 8.88 -9.21 40.46
N LEU A 155 7.92 -9.52 41.33
CA LEU A 155 7.91 -10.72 42.17
C LEU A 155 7.95 -11.97 41.28
N TYR A 156 8.64 -13.02 41.74
CA TYR A 156 8.84 -14.25 40.97
C TYR A 156 7.53 -14.78 40.35
N GLY A 157 7.44 -14.70 39.01
CA GLY A 157 6.38 -15.35 38.22
C GLY A 157 5.30 -14.43 37.63
N GLU A 158 5.30 -13.13 37.92
CA GLU A 158 4.32 -12.20 37.33
C GLU A 158 4.91 -11.45 36.12
N ILE A 159 4.06 -11.22 35.10
CA ILE A 159 4.42 -10.41 33.94
C ILE A 159 4.46 -8.93 34.37
N PRO A 160 5.58 -8.21 34.16
CA PRO A 160 5.67 -6.80 34.54
C PRO A 160 4.64 -5.96 33.79
N THR A 161 4.03 -5.02 34.50
CA THR A 161 3.04 -4.09 33.95
C THR A 161 3.53 -2.66 34.10
N GLU A 162 3.57 -1.91 33.00
CA GLU A 162 4.10 -0.54 32.96
C GLU A 162 3.10 0.42 32.32
N VAL A 163 2.93 1.61 32.90
CA VAL A 163 2.04 2.65 32.37
C VAL A 163 2.83 3.57 31.44
N ILE A 164 2.37 3.74 30.20
CA ILE A 164 2.96 4.67 29.24
C ILE A 164 2.03 5.88 29.08
N PRO A 165 2.38 7.05 29.66
CA PRO A 165 1.51 8.23 29.63
C PRO A 165 1.60 9.02 28.32
N ASP A 166 0.61 9.87 28.08
CA ASP A 166 0.56 10.88 27.02
C ASP A 166 0.73 10.33 25.58
N VAL A 167 0.18 9.14 25.31
CA VAL A 167 0.12 8.57 23.95
C VAL A 167 -1.24 7.91 23.73
N SER A 168 -1.78 8.03 22.52
CA SER A 168 -3.01 7.33 22.18
C SER A 168 -2.73 5.83 21.97
N ALA A 169 -3.68 4.97 22.32
CA ALA A 169 -3.52 3.54 22.10
C ALA A 169 -3.43 3.20 20.60
N GLU A 170 -4.16 3.96 19.76
CA GLU A 170 -4.16 3.79 18.31
C GLU A 170 -2.80 4.11 17.69
N ASP A 171 -2.21 5.28 18.00
CA ASP A 171 -0.90 5.66 17.48
C ASP A 171 0.19 4.69 17.96
N PHE A 172 0.09 4.22 19.20
CA PHE A 172 1.05 3.27 19.74
C PHE A 172 0.96 1.89 19.08
N LEU A 173 -0.25 1.40 18.78
CA LEU A 173 -0.45 0.16 18.02
C LEU A 173 0.07 0.28 16.58
N GLU A 174 -0.11 1.44 15.95
CA GLU A 174 0.45 1.73 14.63
C GLU A 174 1.99 1.72 14.67
N LEU A 175 2.61 2.31 15.70
CA LEU A 175 4.05 2.20 15.94
C LEU A 175 4.49 0.75 16.11
N LEU A 176 3.84 -0.03 16.97
CA LEU A 176 4.17 -1.45 17.18
C LEU A 176 4.05 -2.25 15.90
N SER A 177 3.04 -1.98 15.08
CA SER A 177 2.88 -2.60 13.77
C SER A 177 4.09 -2.33 12.87
N VAL A 178 4.67 -1.13 12.91
CA VAL A 178 5.88 -0.80 12.13
C VAL A 178 7.16 -1.38 12.76
N VAL A 179 7.25 -1.47 14.09
CA VAL A 179 8.41 -2.02 14.81
C VAL A 179 8.51 -3.53 14.62
N TYR A 180 7.39 -4.24 14.83
CA TYR A 180 7.32 -5.68 14.66
C TYR A 180 7.44 -6.11 13.18
N PRO A 181 7.81 -7.37 12.90
CA PRO A 181 7.93 -7.92 11.54
C PRO A 181 6.63 -7.99 10.69
N SER A 182 5.71 -7.03 10.79
CA SER A 182 4.39 -7.08 10.13
C SER A 182 4.36 -6.63 8.67
N GLN A 183 5.48 -6.11 8.14
CA GLN A 183 5.57 -5.45 6.81
C GLN A 183 4.65 -4.22 6.65
N LYS A 184 4.15 -3.63 7.75
CA LYS A 184 3.38 -2.38 7.71
C LYS A 184 4.20 -1.27 7.04
N PRO A 185 3.70 -0.63 5.97
CA PRO A 185 4.40 0.43 5.26
C PRO A 185 4.27 1.78 6.00
N VAL A 186 5.26 2.64 5.79
CA VAL A 186 5.16 4.08 6.09
C VAL A 186 4.45 4.76 4.91
N THR A 187 3.53 5.66 5.22
CA THR A 187 2.69 6.39 4.27
C THR A 187 2.63 7.87 4.65
N VAL A 188 2.03 8.70 3.78
CA VAL A 188 1.89 10.15 4.03
C VAL A 188 1.10 10.42 5.30
N GLU A 189 0.10 9.58 5.58
CA GLU A 189 -0.81 9.75 6.72
C GLU A 189 -0.17 9.41 8.06
N ASN A 190 0.74 8.42 8.10
CA ASN A 190 1.32 7.94 9.36
C ASN A 190 2.74 8.44 9.64
N VAL A 191 3.46 8.97 8.63
CA VAL A 191 4.89 9.31 8.78
C VAL A 191 5.15 10.35 9.88
N GLU A 192 4.32 11.38 10.00
CA GLU A 192 4.50 12.41 11.02
C GLU A 192 4.36 11.85 12.44
N MET A 193 3.34 11.01 12.65
CA MET A 193 3.12 10.31 13.91
C MET A 193 4.29 9.37 14.23
N LEU A 194 4.74 8.58 13.24
CA LEU A 194 5.84 7.63 13.41
C LEU A 194 7.17 8.32 13.71
N LEU A 195 7.46 9.47 13.10
CA LEU A 195 8.63 10.28 13.42
C LEU A 195 8.62 10.73 14.88
N ARG A 196 7.48 11.28 15.33
CA ARG A 196 7.31 11.77 16.70
C ARG A 196 7.42 10.65 17.74
N LEU A 197 6.78 9.50 17.51
CA LEU A 197 6.85 8.38 18.46
C LEU A 197 8.18 7.64 18.37
N GLY A 198 8.75 7.52 17.17
CA GLY A 198 10.06 6.92 16.95
C GLY A 198 11.17 7.66 17.69
N ASP A 199 11.18 8.99 17.65
CA ASP A 199 12.11 9.81 18.43
C ASP A 199 11.84 9.70 19.94
N ARG A 200 10.57 9.87 20.35
CA ARG A 200 10.15 9.84 21.77
C ARG A 200 10.53 8.53 22.47
N TYR A 201 10.32 7.40 21.82
CA TYR A 201 10.64 6.07 22.36
C TYR A 201 11.96 5.52 21.80
N SER A 202 12.78 6.35 21.15
CA SER A 202 14.12 6.01 20.65
C SER A 202 14.16 4.75 19.76
N PHE A 203 13.18 4.57 18.87
CA PHE A 203 13.19 3.54 17.84
C PHE A 203 13.89 4.05 16.57
N GLU A 204 15.21 3.94 16.54
CA GLU A 204 16.03 4.34 15.38
C GLU A 204 15.60 3.61 14.09
N CYS A 205 15.20 2.35 14.20
CA CYS A 205 14.72 1.57 13.06
C CYS A 205 13.44 2.15 12.42
N VAL A 206 12.60 2.84 13.19
CA VAL A 206 11.41 3.52 12.69
C VAL A 206 11.79 4.84 12.02
N LEU A 207 12.71 5.61 12.63
CA LEU A 207 13.22 6.87 12.05
C LEU A 207 13.87 6.62 10.68
N VAL A 208 14.71 5.58 10.56
CA VAL A 208 15.31 5.18 9.29
C VAL A 208 14.26 4.74 8.27
N LYS A 209 13.19 4.04 8.67
CA LYS A 209 12.08 3.70 7.76
C LYS A 209 11.36 4.94 7.25
N CYS A 210 11.15 5.93 8.12
CA CYS A 210 10.52 7.20 7.76
C CYS A 210 11.42 8.00 6.80
N GLU A 211 12.72 8.14 7.10
CA GLU A 211 13.69 8.79 6.22
C GLU A 211 13.69 8.17 4.82
N ASN A 212 13.76 6.84 4.74
CA ASN A 212 13.72 6.12 3.47
C ASN A 212 12.41 6.31 2.70
N PHE A 213 11.29 6.54 3.37
CA PHE A 213 10.03 6.87 2.71
C PHE A 213 10.03 8.31 2.18
N LEU A 214 10.49 9.26 2.99
CA LEU A 214 10.45 10.70 2.70
C LEU A 214 11.36 11.15 1.55
N ILE A 215 12.38 10.36 1.21
CA ILE A 215 13.24 10.57 0.03
C ILE A 215 12.63 10.04 -1.29
N THR A 216 11.53 9.28 -1.22
CA THR A 216 10.89 8.71 -2.41
C THR A 216 9.81 9.63 -2.96
N ASN A 217 9.49 9.44 -4.24
CA ASN A 217 8.40 10.14 -4.92
C ASN A 217 7.00 9.87 -4.31
N LYS A 218 6.88 8.88 -3.41
CA LYS A 218 5.63 8.63 -2.68
C LYS A 218 5.34 9.69 -1.61
N ALA A 219 6.36 10.44 -1.21
CA ALA A 219 6.23 11.53 -0.25
C ALA A 219 6.12 12.91 -0.93
N ASP A 220 5.93 12.97 -2.25
CA ASP A 220 5.83 14.23 -3.00
C ASP A 220 4.58 15.05 -2.64
N GLU A 221 3.57 14.42 -2.02
CA GLU A 221 2.42 15.11 -1.43
C GLU A 221 2.79 15.96 -0.20
N ILE A 222 3.94 15.68 0.43
CA ILE A 222 4.45 16.40 1.59
C ILE A 222 5.33 17.54 1.11
N ASP A 223 5.01 18.74 1.58
CA ASP A 223 5.77 19.95 1.25
C ASP A 223 7.27 19.80 1.53
N VAL A 224 8.07 20.38 0.64
CA VAL A 224 9.54 20.34 0.66
C VAL A 224 10.08 20.96 1.96
N PHE A 225 9.50 22.06 2.44
CA PHE A 225 9.94 22.71 3.67
C PHE A 225 9.61 21.87 4.90
N THR A 226 8.44 21.23 4.93
CA THR A 226 8.07 20.28 6.01
C THR A 226 9.07 19.13 6.09
N ARG A 227 9.47 18.57 4.94
CA ARG A 227 10.49 17.50 4.90
C ARG A 227 11.86 17.98 5.39
N LEU A 228 12.28 19.20 5.05
CA LEU A 228 13.52 19.80 5.55
C LEU A 228 13.47 20.12 7.06
N GLU A 229 12.31 20.55 7.57
CA GLU A 229 12.09 20.76 8.99
C GLU A 229 12.23 19.45 9.75
N TRP A 230 11.58 18.38 9.30
CA TRP A 230 11.72 17.06 9.90
C TRP A 230 13.15 16.52 9.79
N ALA A 231 13.82 16.74 8.65
CA ALA A 231 15.21 16.36 8.48
C ALA A 231 16.12 17.00 9.54
N SER A 232 15.90 18.28 9.80
CA SER A 232 16.63 19.04 10.82
C SER A 232 16.27 18.57 12.23
N LYS A 233 14.97 18.41 12.51
CA LYS A 233 14.42 18.05 13.83
C LYS A 233 14.86 16.66 14.30
N TYR A 234 14.86 15.68 13.40
CA TYR A 234 15.17 14.29 13.70
C TYR A 234 16.58 13.85 13.23
N ALA A 235 17.44 14.80 12.86
CA ALA A 235 18.81 14.56 12.41
C ALA A 235 18.97 13.56 11.24
N MET A 236 18.12 13.70 10.22
CA MET A 236 18.07 12.84 9.02
C MET A 236 18.83 13.47 7.86
N ALA A 237 20.14 13.19 7.78
CA ALA A 237 21.01 13.79 6.78
C ALA A 237 20.69 13.35 5.34
N ASP A 238 20.29 12.09 5.14
CA ASP A 238 19.97 11.59 3.80
C ASP A 238 18.67 12.21 3.29
N LEU A 239 17.70 12.48 4.18
CA LEU A 239 16.51 13.26 3.83
C LEU A 239 16.85 14.69 3.39
N GLN A 240 17.75 15.37 4.11
CA GLN A 240 18.14 16.73 3.78
C GLN A 240 18.80 16.81 2.39
N VAL A 241 19.72 15.88 2.10
CA VAL A 241 20.39 15.78 0.79
C VAL A 241 19.39 15.43 -0.31
N GLY A 242 18.55 14.43 -0.06
CA GLY A 242 17.53 13.98 -1.02
C GLY A 242 16.57 15.11 -1.39
N THR A 243 16.11 15.89 -0.40
CA THR A 243 15.17 17.00 -0.60
C THR A 243 15.80 18.20 -1.32
N THR A 244 17.07 18.51 -1.02
CA THR A 244 17.78 19.65 -1.66
C THR A 244 18.02 19.40 -3.15
N SER A 245 18.14 18.14 -3.58
CA SER A 245 18.32 17.80 -4.99
C SER A 245 17.11 18.17 -5.89
N TYR A 246 15.92 18.35 -5.29
CA TYR A 246 14.69 18.76 -5.97
C TYR A 246 14.48 20.27 -6.03
N ILE A 247 15.28 21.06 -5.31
CA ILE A 247 15.24 22.52 -5.38
C ILE A 247 16.05 22.91 -6.62
N PRO A 248 15.42 23.41 -7.72
CA PRO A 248 16.19 24.01 -8.79
C PRO A 248 17.00 25.14 -8.17
N CYS A 249 18.31 25.18 -8.41
CA CYS A 249 19.15 26.32 -8.06
C CYS A 249 18.62 27.57 -8.78
N CYS A 250 17.60 28.22 -8.22
CA CYS A 250 17.09 29.49 -8.65
C CYS A 250 17.51 30.52 -7.62
N GLU A 251 18.49 31.32 -8.04
CA GLU A 251 18.74 32.71 -7.68
C GLU A 251 17.76 33.29 -6.64
N ASN A 252 18.14 33.23 -5.38
CA ASN A 252 18.07 34.35 -4.44
C ASN A 252 18.94 34.03 -3.24
N LYS A 253 20.11 34.66 -3.19
CA LYS A 253 20.92 34.76 -1.98
C LYS A 253 20.20 35.67 -0.99
N GLU A 254 19.23 35.14 -0.28
CA GLU A 254 19.00 35.60 1.08
C GLU A 254 19.61 34.54 2.00
N SER A 255 20.49 35.01 2.88
CA SER A 255 21.19 34.22 3.88
C SER A 255 20.20 33.44 4.74
N PHE A 256 20.04 32.15 4.48
CA PHE A 256 19.35 31.25 5.41
C PHE A 256 20.40 30.63 6.33
N ASP A 257 20.71 31.34 7.40
CA ASP A 257 21.42 30.82 8.56
C ASP A 257 20.47 29.90 9.33
N VAL A 258 20.35 28.64 8.89
CA VAL A 258 19.73 27.60 9.71
C VAL A 258 20.82 27.07 10.63
N GLN A 259 20.80 27.48 11.90
CA GLN A 259 21.72 26.95 12.92
C GLN A 259 21.42 25.47 13.16
N PHE A 260 22.14 24.58 12.47
CA PHE A 260 22.12 23.15 12.73
C PHE A 260 22.92 22.85 14.01
N GLN A 261 22.24 22.48 15.08
CA GLN A 261 22.87 21.94 16.28
C GLN A 261 23.07 20.43 16.09
N PHE A 262 24.25 20.03 15.59
CA PHE A 262 24.59 18.62 15.38
C PHE A 262 24.70 17.88 16.72
N ARG A 263 23.82 16.90 16.96
CA ARG A 263 23.96 15.92 18.04
C ARG A 263 24.73 14.71 17.51
N PHE A 264 26.01 14.60 17.86
CA PHE A 264 26.83 13.44 17.47
C PHE A 264 26.38 12.19 18.23
N MET A 265 25.90 11.16 17.53
CA MET A 265 25.79 9.79 18.06
C MET A 265 27.02 8.96 17.68
N PRO A 266 27.57 8.13 18.58
CA PRO A 266 28.70 7.26 18.26
C PRO A 266 28.29 6.10 17.34
N CYS A 267 28.68 6.17 16.07
CA CYS A 267 28.47 5.09 15.09
C CYS A 267 29.43 3.91 15.33
N ASN A 268 28.88 2.74 15.70
CA ASN A 268 29.54 1.46 15.49
C ASN A 268 29.04 0.84 14.17
N ARG A 269 29.86 1.04 13.13
CA ARG A 269 30.11 0.18 11.95
C ARG A 269 28.90 -0.59 11.36
N PHE A 270 28.32 -0.08 10.26
CA PHE A 270 27.42 -0.84 9.38
C PHE A 270 27.98 -1.01 7.97
N SER A 271 27.78 -2.21 7.42
CA SER A 271 28.00 -2.59 6.03
C SER A 271 26.67 -2.51 5.28
N CYS A 272 26.64 -1.72 4.20
CA CYS A 272 25.49 -1.47 3.34
C CYS A 272 25.19 -2.65 2.41
N LYS A 273 23.89 -2.94 2.16
CA LYS A 273 23.29 -3.08 0.80
C LYS A 273 21.82 -3.51 0.79
N THR A 274 21.06 -2.81 -0.06
CA THR A 274 19.94 -3.24 -0.95
C THR A 274 18.55 -2.67 -0.65
N VAL A 275 18.08 -1.86 -1.61
CA VAL A 275 16.75 -1.23 -1.75
C VAL A 275 15.70 -2.26 -2.17
N GLN A 276 14.49 -2.19 -1.60
CA GLN A 276 13.29 -2.80 -2.20
C GLN A 276 12.04 -1.92 -2.04
N VAL A 277 11.48 -1.57 -3.20
CA VAL A 277 10.15 -0.98 -3.41
C VAL A 277 9.07 -2.04 -3.17
N LEU A 278 7.94 -1.66 -2.56
CA LEU A 278 6.64 -2.29 -2.81
C LEU A 278 5.50 -1.27 -2.79
N GLU A 279 4.57 -1.46 -3.73
CA GLU A 279 3.31 -0.75 -3.92
C GLU A 279 2.17 -1.48 -3.18
N ASN A 280 1.21 -0.70 -2.66
CA ASN A 280 -0.04 -1.15 -2.06
C ASN A 280 -1.08 -1.48 -3.15
N ILE A 281 -2.01 -2.39 -2.86
CA ILE A 281 -3.18 -2.71 -3.70
C ILE A 281 -4.42 -2.64 -2.80
N PHE A 282 -5.37 -1.75 -3.12
CA PHE A 282 -6.73 -1.74 -2.58
C PHE A 282 -7.78 -1.71 -3.71
N ASN A 283 -8.96 -2.18 -3.36
CA ASN A 283 -10.16 -2.41 -4.18
C ASN A 283 -10.71 -1.16 -4.88
N TYR A 284 -11.44 -1.36 -5.99
CA TYR A 284 -12.39 -0.36 -6.49
C TYR A 284 -13.60 -1.00 -7.19
N THR A 285 -14.73 -0.28 -7.12
CA THR A 285 -16.00 -0.53 -7.82
C THR A 285 -16.18 0.60 -8.82
N VAL A 286 -16.42 0.31 -10.10
CA VAL A 286 -16.67 1.34 -11.11
C VAL A 286 -18.17 1.44 -11.36
N VAL A 287 -18.75 2.61 -11.05
CA VAL A 287 -20.11 2.99 -11.45
C VAL A 287 -19.97 3.96 -12.62
N SER A 288 -20.43 3.59 -13.82
CA SER A 288 -20.53 4.56 -14.93
C SER A 288 -22.00 4.91 -15.18
N GLU A 289 -22.36 6.16 -14.94
CA GLU A 289 -23.53 6.82 -15.52
C GLU A 289 -23.05 7.71 -16.66
N ASP A 290 -23.31 7.37 -17.92
CA ASP A 290 -23.42 8.39 -18.95
C ASP A 290 -24.40 8.02 -20.06
N LYS A 291 -25.16 9.04 -20.48
CA LYS A 291 -26.30 8.98 -21.38
C LYS A 291 -25.87 9.37 -22.79
N SER A 292 -26.44 8.67 -23.77
CA SER A 292 -26.43 8.92 -25.23
C SER A 292 -25.34 8.21 -26.07
N ARG A 293 -25.75 7.04 -26.58
CA ARG A 293 -25.26 6.23 -27.73
C ARG A 293 -23.76 5.85 -27.78
N PRO A 294 -23.43 4.55 -27.98
CA PRO A 294 -22.09 4.04 -27.78
C PRO A 294 -21.18 4.40 -28.96
N LYS A 295 -20.14 5.18 -28.70
CA LYS A 295 -18.90 5.15 -29.49
C LYS A 295 -17.85 4.51 -28.59
N ALA A 296 -17.45 3.29 -28.96
CA ALA A 296 -16.35 2.51 -28.39
C ALA A 296 -16.07 2.78 -26.90
N LEU A 297 -16.82 2.11 -26.01
CA LEU A 297 -16.44 2.05 -24.60
C LEU A 297 -15.19 1.17 -24.47
N SER A 298 -14.02 1.79 -24.41
CA SER A 298 -12.78 1.14 -23.99
C SER A 298 -12.75 1.12 -22.47
N ILE A 299 -13.19 0.01 -21.86
CA ILE A 299 -12.97 -0.18 -20.43
C ILE A 299 -11.51 -0.60 -20.26
N VAL A 300 -10.67 0.39 -20.00
CA VAL A 300 -9.29 0.17 -19.57
C VAL A 300 -9.33 -0.08 -18.06
N ALA A 301 -9.34 -1.35 -17.66
CA ALA A 301 -8.98 -1.70 -16.29
C ALA A 301 -7.46 -1.53 -16.16
N ILE A 302 -7.02 -0.32 -15.84
CA ILE A 302 -5.61 0.00 -15.55
C ILE A 302 -5.29 -0.52 -14.15
N ASN A 303 -4.30 -1.41 -14.06
CA ASN A 303 -3.46 -1.62 -12.87
C ASN A 303 -2.02 -1.95 -13.29
#